data_AF-A0A951PWD5-F1
#
_entry.id   AF-A0A951PWD5-F1
#
_cell.length_a   1.000
_cell.length_b   1.000
_cell.length_c   1.000
_cell.angle_alpha   90.00
_cell.angle_beta   90.00
_cell.angle_gamma   90.00
#
_symmetry.space_group_name_H-M   'P 1'
#
loop_
_entity.id
_entity.type
_entity.pdbx_description
1 polymer ?
#
loop_
_entity_poly.entity_id
_entity_poly.type
_entity_poly.pdbx_seq_one_letter_code
_entity_poly.pdbx_strand_id
1 'polypeptide(L)'
;MKTMREIAFIFSLAALSSVSLSSANALAKAPLSDSFKVSEVVSLQPTPQRPVFRKQEPVPHKVTVAQSVASFPLTGSSTEEEVGREQYMQTNITISNTGRIDGVTATRTTRKTNGFVGVVEVILTDKDGNILFITPQQRFAVEGRFIPGPSKRTDRWQVDIPAEVLNQVSGYVIAQRNSNAPSFNATAEKIRDLIKIFL
;
A
#
# COMPACT_ATOMS: atom_id res chain seq x y z
N MET A 1 41.88 -15.12 -35.60
CA MET A 1 40.75 -15.30 -36.54
C MET A 1 40.13 -16.66 -36.32
N LYS A 2 38.94 -16.73 -35.70
CA LYS A 2 38.14 -17.95 -35.60
C LYS A 2 36.66 -17.59 -35.35
N THR A 3 35.93 -17.51 -36.46
CA THR A 3 34.49 -17.78 -36.68
C THR A 3 33.46 -17.46 -35.59
N MET A 4 32.68 -16.42 -35.88
CA MET A 4 31.32 -16.13 -35.41
C MET A 4 30.38 -17.34 -35.59
N ARG A 5 29.46 -17.53 -34.63
CA ARG A 5 28.21 -18.28 -34.83
C ARG A 5 27.06 -17.44 -34.26
N GLU A 6 26.20 -17.01 -35.17
CA GLU A 6 24.86 -16.49 -34.91
C GLU A 6 24.00 -17.56 -34.23
N ILE A 7 23.17 -17.16 -33.27
CA ILE A 7 21.99 -17.94 -32.86
C ILE A 7 20.80 -16.98 -32.84
N ALA A 8 19.85 -17.30 -33.70
CA ALA A 8 18.67 -16.52 -34.03
C ALA A 8 17.64 -16.45 -32.89
N PHE A 9 16.93 -15.34 -32.87
CA PHE A 9 15.72 -15.06 -32.12
C PHE A 9 14.58 -16.03 -32.47
N ILE A 10 13.84 -16.51 -31.47
CA ILE A 10 12.47 -17.01 -31.63
C ILE A 10 11.59 -16.27 -30.62
N PHE A 11 10.74 -15.39 -31.14
CA PHE A 11 9.61 -14.79 -30.41
C PHE A 11 8.52 -15.86 -30.24
N SER A 12 8.06 -16.08 -29.01
CA SER A 12 6.80 -16.81 -28.75
C SER A 12 5.74 -15.81 -28.31
N LEU A 13 4.75 -15.64 -29.17
CA LEU A 13 3.55 -14.83 -29.01
C LEU A 13 2.45 -15.74 -28.47
N ALA A 14 1.97 -15.52 -27.25
CA ALA A 14 0.82 -16.23 -26.69
C ALA A 14 -0.29 -15.25 -26.34
N ALA A 15 -1.49 -15.56 -26.82
CA ALA A 15 -2.64 -14.70 -26.98
C ALA A 15 -3.32 -14.29 -25.66
N LEU A 16 -3.89 -13.07 -25.68
CA LEU A 16 -4.95 -12.64 -24.77
C LEU A 16 -6.20 -13.51 -24.97
N SER A 17 -6.77 -14.02 -23.87
CA SER A 17 -8.16 -14.47 -23.83
C SER A 17 -8.96 -13.56 -22.91
N SER A 18 -9.84 -12.78 -23.54
CA SER A 18 -10.91 -12.01 -22.91
C SER A 18 -12.05 -12.93 -22.48
N VAL A 19 -12.44 -12.91 -21.21
CA VAL A 19 -13.66 -13.56 -20.72
C VAL A 19 -14.70 -12.50 -20.38
N SER A 20 -15.86 -12.69 -20.99
CA SER A 20 -17.06 -11.85 -21.01
C SER A 20 -17.82 -11.86 -19.68
N LEU A 21 -18.31 -10.70 -19.24
CA LEU A 21 -19.35 -10.58 -18.20
C LEU A 21 -20.72 -10.89 -18.80
N SER A 22 -21.46 -11.82 -18.19
CA SER A 22 -22.89 -12.02 -18.46
C SER A 22 -23.72 -11.66 -17.24
N SER A 23 -24.45 -10.55 -17.33
CA SER A 23 -25.57 -10.21 -16.44
C SER A 23 -26.79 -11.08 -16.75
N ALA A 24 -27.53 -11.51 -15.73
CA ALA A 24 -28.90 -11.97 -15.89
C ALA A 24 -29.74 -11.61 -14.66
N ASN A 25 -30.79 -10.84 -14.93
CA ASN A 25 -31.89 -10.48 -14.04
C ASN A 25 -32.69 -11.73 -13.63
N ALA A 26 -33.25 -11.72 -12.42
CA ALA A 26 -34.47 -12.46 -12.11
C ALA A 26 -35.33 -11.67 -11.11
N LEU A 27 -36.29 -10.95 -11.68
CA LEU A 27 -37.43 -10.30 -11.04
C LEU A 27 -38.50 -11.37 -10.81
N ALA A 28 -38.95 -11.59 -9.56
CA ALA A 28 -40.14 -12.38 -9.27
C ALA A 28 -41.13 -11.54 -8.46
N LYS A 29 -42.37 -11.51 -8.95
CA LYS A 29 -43.47 -10.65 -8.50
C LYS A 29 -44.68 -11.54 -8.14
N ALA A 30 -45.31 -11.20 -7.00
CA ALA A 30 -46.70 -11.46 -6.59
C ALA A 30 -47.09 -12.89 -6.12
N PRO A 31 -48.26 -13.11 -5.44
CA PRO A 31 -49.32 -12.18 -5.01
C PRO A 31 -49.85 -12.32 -3.55
N LEU A 32 -50.76 -11.39 -3.21
CA LEU A 32 -51.89 -11.35 -2.23
C LEU A 32 -52.38 -12.72 -1.67
N SER A 33 -53.03 -12.89 -0.51
CA SER A 33 -53.87 -12.08 0.40
C SER A 33 -54.17 -12.96 1.62
N ASP A 34 -54.42 -12.42 2.82
CA ASP A 34 -55.63 -12.82 3.55
C ASP A 34 -55.95 -11.93 4.76
N SER A 35 -57.24 -11.67 4.89
CA SER A 35 -57.89 -10.88 5.93
C SER A 35 -58.26 -11.75 7.13
N PHE A 36 -57.87 -11.35 8.34
CA PHE A 36 -58.46 -11.88 9.57
C PHE A 36 -58.80 -10.74 10.53
N LYS A 37 -60.09 -10.61 10.83
CA LYS A 37 -60.63 -9.79 11.92
C LYS A 37 -60.67 -10.62 13.21
N VAL A 38 -60.67 -9.93 14.35
CA VAL A 38 -61.65 -10.04 15.47
C VAL A 38 -60.99 -9.94 16.87
N SER A 39 -61.59 -9.05 17.67
CA SER A 39 -61.70 -8.97 19.15
C SER A 39 -60.53 -8.49 20.02
N GLU A 40 -60.54 -7.17 20.23
CA GLU A 40 -60.71 -6.48 21.51
C GLU A 40 -60.75 -7.33 22.80
N VAL A 41 -59.73 -7.16 23.64
CA VAL A 41 -59.80 -7.30 25.11
C VAL A 41 -59.06 -6.09 25.70
N VAL A 42 -59.81 -5.07 26.09
CA VAL A 42 -59.28 -3.88 26.79
C VAL A 42 -59.01 -4.27 28.24
N SER A 43 -57.74 -4.50 28.57
CA SER A 43 -57.25 -4.65 29.94
C SER A 43 -56.64 -3.32 30.38
N LEU A 44 -57.26 -2.66 31.37
CA LEU A 44 -56.74 -1.44 31.98
C LEU A 44 -55.53 -1.80 32.86
N GLN A 45 -54.32 -1.68 32.29
CA GLN A 45 -53.09 -1.73 33.08
C GLN A 45 -52.87 -0.40 33.82
N PRO A 46 -52.43 -0.43 35.08
CA PRO A 46 -52.06 0.78 35.82
C PRO A 46 -50.88 1.46 35.12
N THR A 47 -50.99 2.78 34.95
CA THR A 47 -50.03 3.61 34.22
C THR A 47 -48.62 3.46 34.81
N PRO A 48 -47.62 2.95 34.05
CA PRO A 48 -46.24 2.98 34.50
C PRO A 48 -45.79 4.43 34.64
N GLN A 49 -45.35 4.82 35.83
CA GLN A 49 -44.78 6.14 36.08
C GLN A 49 -43.57 6.32 35.16
N ARG A 50 -43.65 7.30 34.26
CA ARG A 50 -42.56 7.63 33.34
C ARG A 50 -41.33 8.02 34.15
N PRO A 51 -40.18 7.35 33.97
CA PRO A 51 -38.93 7.86 34.51
C PRO A 51 -38.69 9.25 33.93
N VAL A 52 -38.51 10.22 34.82
CA VAL A 52 -38.16 11.60 34.45
C VAL A 52 -36.75 11.54 33.89
N PHE A 53 -36.64 11.40 32.57
CA PHE A 53 -35.38 11.60 31.85
C PHE A 53 -34.99 13.07 32.00
N ARG A 54 -34.16 13.35 33.01
CA ARG A 54 -33.44 14.61 33.11
C ARG A 54 -32.55 14.69 31.88
N LYS A 55 -32.85 15.60 30.95
CA LYS A 55 -31.95 15.95 29.85
C LYS A 55 -30.64 16.40 30.50
N GLN A 56 -29.66 15.50 30.54
CA GLN A 56 -28.29 15.89 30.85
C GLN A 56 -27.86 16.76 29.68
N GLU A 57 -27.73 18.05 29.95
CA GLU A 57 -27.14 19.00 29.03
C GLU A 57 -25.71 18.49 28.76
N PRO A 58 -25.33 18.25 27.49
CA PRO A 58 -24.02 17.71 27.18
C PRO A 58 -22.97 18.72 27.64
N VAL A 59 -22.25 18.38 28.70
CA VAL A 59 -21.12 19.18 29.16
C VAL A 59 -20.13 19.21 28.00
N PRO A 60 -19.76 20.39 27.47
CA PRO A 60 -18.79 20.51 26.40
C PRO A 60 -17.41 20.16 26.97
N HIS A 61 -17.11 18.87 27.04
CA HIS A 61 -15.76 18.41 27.26
C HIS A 61 -14.98 18.67 25.98
N LYS A 62 -14.22 19.76 26.00
CA LYS A 62 -13.16 20.03 25.04
C LYS A 62 -12.11 18.92 25.20
N VAL A 63 -12.38 17.76 24.60
CA VAL A 63 -11.42 16.66 24.50
C VAL A 63 -10.32 17.14 23.58
N THR A 64 -9.29 17.75 24.17
CA THR A 64 -8.06 18.08 23.46
C THR A 64 -7.30 16.78 23.34
N VAL A 65 -7.62 15.99 22.32
CA VAL A 65 -6.82 14.83 21.95
C VAL A 65 -5.49 15.39 21.45
N ALA A 66 -4.47 15.36 22.30
CA ALA A 66 -3.11 15.64 21.87
C ALA A 66 -2.65 14.49 20.95
N GLN A 67 -2.99 14.57 19.67
CA GLN A 67 -2.34 13.75 18.65
C GLN A 67 -0.86 14.15 18.65
N SER A 68 0.02 13.19 18.98
CA SER A 68 1.46 13.37 18.84
C SER A 68 1.76 13.56 17.36
N VAL A 69 1.91 14.81 16.93
CA VAL A 69 2.30 15.13 15.56
C VAL A 69 3.75 14.70 15.41
N ALA A 70 4.02 13.81 14.45
CA ALA A 70 5.38 13.36 14.17
C ALA A 70 6.28 14.57 13.88
N SER A 71 7.49 14.60 14.44
CA SER A 71 8.42 15.72 14.24
C SER A 71 9.12 15.58 12.90
N PHE A 72 8.92 16.56 12.02
CA PHE A 72 9.57 16.56 10.70
C PHE A 72 11.02 17.10 10.80
N PRO A 73 11.93 16.60 9.95
CA PRO A 73 11.70 15.62 8.88
C PRO A 73 11.64 14.18 9.38
N LEU A 74 10.76 13.38 8.80
CA LEU A 74 10.68 11.94 9.10
C LEU A 74 11.74 11.20 8.28
N THR A 75 12.56 10.38 8.93
CA THR A 75 13.67 9.68 8.25
C THR A 75 13.48 8.17 8.28
N GLY A 76 13.72 7.53 7.13
CA GLY A 76 13.56 6.09 6.97
C GLY A 76 14.71 5.46 6.20
N SER A 77 15.04 4.21 6.52
CA SER A 77 16.12 3.49 5.87
C SER A 77 15.84 1.99 5.78
N SER A 78 16.22 1.39 4.65
CA SER A 78 16.35 -0.04 4.51
C SER A 78 17.80 -0.44 4.79
N THR A 79 17.98 -1.67 5.26
CA THR A 79 19.29 -2.30 5.17
C THR A 79 19.60 -2.61 3.71
N GLU A 80 20.85 -2.97 3.43
CA GLU A 80 21.19 -3.56 2.13
C GLU A 80 20.55 -4.96 2.04
N GLU A 81 19.65 -5.13 1.09
CA GLU A 81 18.86 -6.35 0.92
C GLU A 81 19.21 -7.02 -0.40
N GLU A 82 19.30 -8.36 -0.38
CA GLU A 82 19.45 -9.16 -1.59
C GLU A 82 18.07 -9.39 -2.21
N VAL A 83 17.75 -8.66 -3.29
CA VAL A 83 16.43 -8.69 -3.97
C VAL A 83 16.33 -9.77 -5.06
N GLY A 84 17.37 -10.57 -5.16
CA GLY A 84 17.56 -11.68 -6.08
C GLY A 84 19.02 -12.11 -6.02
N ARG A 85 19.35 -13.33 -6.47
CA ARG A 85 20.70 -13.88 -6.34
C ARG A 85 21.76 -12.88 -6.85
N GLU A 86 22.67 -12.42 -6.01
CA GLU A 86 23.74 -11.47 -6.35
C GLU A 86 23.25 -10.07 -6.81
N GLN A 87 22.06 -9.65 -6.38
CA GLN A 87 21.43 -8.37 -6.72
C GLN A 87 21.01 -7.67 -5.43
N TYR A 88 21.46 -6.44 -5.22
CA TYR A 88 21.33 -5.75 -3.95
C TYR A 88 20.73 -4.37 -4.11
N MET A 89 19.88 -4.00 -3.16
CA MET A 89 19.29 -2.67 -3.06
C MET A 89 19.35 -2.14 -1.64
N GLN A 90 19.56 -0.84 -1.51
CA GLN A 90 19.43 -0.10 -0.26
C GLN A 90 18.78 1.25 -0.54
N THR A 91 17.80 1.65 0.27
CA THR A 91 17.10 2.91 0.09
C THR A 91 17.02 3.70 1.39
N ASN A 92 17.27 4.99 1.31
CA ASN A 92 17.04 5.96 2.37
C ASN A 92 16.00 6.98 1.90
N ILE A 93 15.12 7.40 2.82
CA ILE A 93 14.08 8.38 2.55
C ILE A 93 14.06 9.46 3.62
N THR A 94 13.67 10.65 3.22
CA THR A 94 13.38 11.77 4.10
C THR A 94 12.06 12.38 3.68
N ILE A 95 11.12 12.52 4.61
CA ILE A 95 9.83 13.16 4.38
C ILE A 95 9.85 14.54 5.02
N SER A 96 9.59 15.55 4.22
CA SER A 96 9.49 16.95 4.65
C SER A 96 8.11 17.27 5.24
N ASN A 97 8.03 18.34 6.02
CA ASN A 97 6.76 18.86 6.53
C ASN A 97 5.82 19.41 5.43
N THR A 98 6.30 19.56 4.20
CA THR A 98 5.48 19.95 3.04
C THR A 98 4.91 18.76 2.28
N GLY A 99 5.19 17.53 2.72
CA GLY A 99 4.71 16.32 2.07
C GLY A 99 5.58 15.82 0.93
N ARG A 100 6.80 16.34 0.73
CA ARG A 100 7.73 15.77 -0.25
C ARG A 100 8.57 14.66 0.37
N ILE A 101 8.62 13.49 -0.28
CA ILE A 101 9.60 12.42 -0.03
C ILE A 101 10.80 12.68 -0.91
N ASP A 102 11.98 12.79 -0.30
CA ASP A 102 13.28 12.77 -0.96
C ASP A 102 13.93 11.41 -0.71
N GLY A 103 14.12 10.63 -1.79
CA GLY A 103 14.65 9.27 -1.74
C GLY A 103 16.02 9.13 -2.38
N VAL A 104 16.85 8.26 -1.82
CA VAL A 104 18.16 7.87 -2.38
C VAL A 104 18.26 6.35 -2.39
N THR A 105 18.38 5.76 -3.56
CA THR A 105 18.47 4.30 -3.73
C THR A 105 19.81 3.91 -4.33
N ALA A 106 20.54 3.04 -3.64
CA ALA A 106 21.72 2.37 -4.16
C ALA A 106 21.32 1.01 -4.76
N THR A 107 21.67 0.80 -6.03
CA THR A 107 21.42 -0.45 -6.76
C THR A 107 22.74 -1.04 -7.19
N ARG A 108 23.01 -2.32 -6.90
CA ARG A 108 24.25 -2.99 -7.35
C ARG A 108 24.07 -4.46 -7.62
N THR A 109 24.91 -5.02 -8.50
CA THR A 109 25.00 -6.46 -8.72
C THR A 109 26.45 -6.95 -8.69
N THR A 110 26.65 -8.19 -8.23
CA THR A 110 27.92 -8.89 -8.33
C THR A 110 27.96 -9.89 -9.49
N ARG A 111 26.86 -10.03 -10.25
CA ARG A 111 26.78 -10.89 -11.43
C ARG A 111 27.72 -10.41 -12.53
N LYS A 112 28.32 -11.36 -13.25
CA LYS A 112 29.29 -11.08 -14.32
C LYS A 112 28.60 -10.66 -15.62
N THR A 113 27.58 -11.41 -16.04
CA THR A 113 27.11 -11.44 -17.44
C THR A 113 25.72 -10.85 -17.65
N ASN A 114 25.04 -10.38 -16.60
CA ASN A 114 23.72 -9.80 -16.71
C ASN A 114 23.45 -8.82 -15.59
N GLY A 115 22.78 -7.75 -15.97
CA GLY A 115 22.24 -6.73 -15.09
C GLY A 115 20.94 -7.13 -14.40
N PHE A 116 20.29 -6.15 -13.77
CA PHE A 116 18.91 -6.25 -13.33
C PHE A 116 18.26 -4.87 -13.20
N VAL A 117 16.94 -4.84 -13.13
CA VAL A 117 16.18 -3.64 -12.79
C VAL A 117 15.61 -3.83 -11.38
N GLY A 118 16.06 -3.00 -10.45
CA GLY A 118 15.49 -2.87 -9.12
C GLY A 118 14.24 -2.02 -9.16
N VAL A 119 13.28 -2.35 -8.31
CA VAL A 119 12.04 -1.58 -8.09
C VAL A 119 11.94 -1.24 -6.61
N VAL A 120 11.66 0.03 -6.29
CA VAL A 120 11.35 0.48 -4.94
C VAL A 120 9.99 1.18 -4.89
N GLU A 121 9.24 0.86 -3.84
CA GLU A 121 8.01 1.53 -3.43
C GLU A 121 8.12 1.84 -1.93
N VAL A 122 7.64 3.02 -1.53
CA VAL A 122 7.50 3.39 -0.13
C VAL A 122 6.03 3.36 0.22
N ILE A 123 5.71 2.63 1.28
CA ILE A 123 4.37 2.53 1.82
C ILE A 123 4.35 3.31 3.13
N LEU A 124 3.44 4.27 3.24
CA LEU A 124 3.22 5.05 4.46
C LEU A 124 2.01 4.50 5.20
N THR A 125 2.13 4.38 6.51
CA THR A 125 1.09 3.84 7.38
C THR A 125 0.73 4.78 8.51
N ASP A 126 -0.48 4.63 9.04
CA ASP A 126 -0.84 5.20 10.33
C ASP A 126 -0.25 4.37 11.48
N LYS A 127 -0.56 4.79 12.71
CA LYS A 127 -0.17 4.11 13.96
C LYS A 127 -0.75 2.70 14.12
N ASP A 128 -1.87 2.41 13.47
CA ASP A 128 -2.60 1.15 13.55
C ASP A 128 -2.15 0.19 12.42
N GLY A 129 -1.22 0.65 11.56
CA GLY A 129 -0.66 -0.09 10.44
C GLY A 129 -1.54 -0.10 9.20
N ASN A 130 -2.55 0.77 9.11
CA ASN A 130 -3.33 0.94 7.90
C ASN A 130 -2.50 1.65 6.84
N ILE A 131 -2.62 1.18 5.60
CA ILE A 131 -1.94 1.79 4.45
C ILE A 131 -2.62 3.13 4.16
N LEU A 132 -1.86 4.22 4.23
CA LEU A 132 -2.33 5.57 3.88
C LEU A 132 -1.95 5.95 2.46
N PHE A 133 -0.74 5.57 2.02
CA PHE A 133 -0.21 5.95 0.72
C PHE A 133 0.87 4.97 0.25
N ILE A 134 0.96 4.77 -1.07
CA ILE A 134 2.01 3.99 -1.72
C ILE A 134 2.58 4.86 -2.85
N THR A 135 3.89 5.06 -2.86
CA THR A 135 4.55 5.83 -3.93
C THR A 135 4.44 5.10 -5.28
N PRO A 136 4.48 5.83 -6.42
CA PRO A 136 4.73 5.21 -7.72
C PRO A 136 6.04 4.41 -7.69
N GLN A 137 6.09 3.33 -8.49
CA GLN A 137 7.28 2.49 -8.62
C GLN A 137 8.46 3.27 -9.19
N GLN A 138 9.56 3.31 -8.44
CA GLN A 138 10.84 3.83 -8.94
C GLN A 138 11.68 2.66 -9.45
N ARG A 139 12.26 2.79 -10.64
CA ARG A 139 12.98 1.71 -11.33
C ARG A 139 14.42 2.10 -11.62
N PHE A 140 15.36 1.24 -11.24
CA PHE A 140 16.79 1.49 -11.38
C PHE A 140 17.49 0.27 -11.99
N ALA A 141 18.06 0.42 -13.18
CA ALA A 141 18.76 -0.66 -13.86
C ALA A 141 20.25 -0.73 -13.45
N VAL A 142 20.92 -1.85 -13.48
CA VAL A 142 22.40 -1.89 -13.47
C VAL A 142 22.84 -2.97 -14.44
N GLU A 143 24.03 -2.84 -14.98
CA GLU A 143 24.62 -3.84 -15.87
C GLU A 143 25.40 -4.91 -15.11
N GLY A 144 25.67 -6.04 -15.77
CA GLY A 144 26.59 -7.04 -15.24
C GLY A 144 28.01 -6.48 -15.15
N ARG A 145 28.83 -6.99 -14.23
CA ARG A 145 30.20 -6.49 -13.98
C ARG A 145 31.10 -6.48 -15.22
N PHE A 146 30.88 -7.39 -16.17
CA PHE A 146 31.67 -7.50 -17.41
C PHE A 146 30.96 -6.95 -18.64
N ILE A 147 29.77 -6.36 -18.47
CA ILE A 147 29.07 -5.65 -19.53
C ILE A 147 29.45 -4.17 -19.42
N PRO A 148 29.75 -3.48 -20.55
CA PRO A 148 29.96 -2.03 -20.53
C PRO A 148 28.78 -1.30 -19.90
N GLY A 149 29.00 -0.66 -18.75
CA GLY A 149 27.98 0.08 -17.99
C GLY A 149 28.18 -0.02 -16.47
N PRO A 150 27.38 0.71 -15.68
CA PRO A 150 27.51 0.68 -14.24
C PRO A 150 26.88 -0.60 -13.65
N SER A 151 27.69 -1.40 -12.96
CA SER A 151 27.22 -2.53 -12.12
C SER A 151 26.81 -2.11 -10.70
N LYS A 152 27.05 -0.83 -10.37
CA LYS A 152 26.60 -0.15 -9.15
C LYS A 152 26.23 1.28 -9.52
N ARG A 153 25.09 1.75 -9.02
CA ARG A 153 24.67 3.15 -9.12
C ARG A 153 23.97 3.62 -7.85
N THR A 154 23.83 4.93 -7.73
CA THR A 154 23.01 5.57 -6.71
C THR A 154 22.18 6.65 -7.37
N ASP A 155 20.86 6.58 -7.19
CA ASP A 155 19.90 7.48 -7.83
C ASP A 155 19.12 8.24 -6.76
N ARG A 156 18.84 9.52 -7.04
CA ARG A 156 17.95 10.35 -6.24
C ARG A 156 16.59 10.42 -6.92
N TRP A 157 15.53 10.41 -6.13
CA TRP A 157 14.16 10.48 -6.63
C TRP A 157 13.29 11.24 -5.63
N GLN A 158 12.15 11.75 -6.10
CA GLN A 158 11.23 12.51 -5.27
C GLN A 158 9.78 12.17 -5.60
N VAL A 159 8.93 12.19 -4.58
CA VAL A 159 7.48 11.96 -4.72
C VAL A 159 6.75 12.88 -3.74
N ASP A 160 5.66 13.48 -4.19
CA ASP A 160 4.78 14.29 -3.35
C ASP A 160 3.69 13.41 -2.70
N ILE A 161 3.41 13.66 -1.43
CA ILE A 161 2.37 13.03 -0.62
C ILE A 161 1.19 14.00 -0.51
N PRO A 162 -0.05 13.53 -0.68
CA PRO A 162 -1.23 14.34 -0.39
C PRO A 162 -1.24 14.85 1.06
N ALA A 163 -1.62 16.12 1.25
CA ALA A 163 -1.57 16.78 2.56
C ALA A 163 -2.46 16.08 3.60
N GLU A 164 -3.58 15.49 3.17
CA GLU A 164 -4.48 14.70 4.01
C GLU A 164 -3.85 13.44 4.59
N VAL A 165 -2.86 12.86 3.90
CA VAL A 165 -2.14 11.67 4.36
C VAL A 165 -1.06 12.07 5.36
N LEU A 166 -0.33 13.17 5.09
CA LEU A 166 0.87 13.55 5.83
C LEU A 166 0.65 13.64 7.35
N ASN A 167 -0.49 14.17 7.78
CA ASN A 167 -0.84 14.35 9.20
C ASN A 167 -1.16 13.03 9.94
N GLN A 168 -1.34 11.93 9.19
CA GLN A 168 -1.70 10.61 9.73
C GLN A 168 -0.51 9.65 9.73
N VAL A 169 0.58 9.99 9.01
CA VAL A 169 1.75 9.14 8.87
C VAL A 169 2.43 8.94 10.22
N SER A 170 2.57 7.68 10.62
CA SER A 170 3.30 7.27 11.83
C SER A 170 4.36 6.20 11.55
N GLY A 171 4.22 5.46 10.45
CA GLY A 171 5.15 4.41 10.06
C GLY A 171 5.39 4.34 8.57
N TYR A 172 6.38 3.52 8.19
CA TYR A 172 6.73 3.28 6.80
C TYR A 172 7.21 1.85 6.56
N VAL A 173 7.11 1.42 5.30
CA VAL A 173 7.79 0.25 4.75
C VAL A 173 8.46 0.64 3.44
N ILE A 174 9.71 0.23 3.26
CA ILE A 174 10.43 0.35 1.98
C ILE A 174 10.41 -1.04 1.35
N ALA A 175 9.59 -1.21 0.31
CA ALA A 175 9.50 -2.48 -0.42
C ALA A 175 10.45 -2.44 -1.63
N GLN A 176 11.49 -3.27 -1.60
CA GLN A 176 12.49 -3.38 -2.66
C GLN A 176 12.43 -4.76 -3.31
N ARG A 177 12.56 -4.82 -4.64
CA ARG A 177 12.54 -6.09 -5.37
C ARG A 177 13.26 -6.00 -6.72
N ASN A 178 13.58 -7.16 -7.29
CA ASN A 178 13.84 -7.26 -8.71
C ASN A 178 12.53 -7.07 -9.50
N SER A 179 12.57 -6.36 -10.63
CA SER A 179 11.42 -6.14 -11.52
C SER A 179 10.77 -7.42 -12.05
N ASN A 180 11.51 -8.52 -12.09
CA ASN A 180 11.03 -9.83 -12.53
C ASN A 180 10.34 -10.61 -11.41
N ALA A 181 10.44 -10.15 -10.16
CA ALA A 181 9.68 -10.71 -9.06
C ALA A 181 8.21 -10.27 -9.17
N PRO A 182 7.26 -11.08 -8.68
CA PRO A 182 5.86 -10.66 -8.57
C PRO A 182 5.74 -9.32 -7.84
N SER A 183 4.74 -8.52 -8.23
CA SER A 183 4.43 -7.27 -7.53
C SER A 183 4.23 -7.54 -6.03
N PHE A 184 4.73 -6.63 -5.20
CA PHE A 184 4.46 -6.71 -3.78
C PHE A 184 2.96 -6.52 -3.55
N ASN A 185 2.26 -7.59 -3.17
CA ASN A 185 0.88 -7.49 -2.73
C ASN A 185 0.87 -6.89 -1.32
N ALA A 186 0.69 -5.57 -1.26
CA ALA A 186 0.64 -4.77 -0.05
C ALA A 186 -0.68 -5.04 0.70
N THR A 187 -0.78 -6.19 1.37
CA THR A 187 -1.88 -6.46 2.31
C THR A 187 -1.51 -5.93 3.70
N ALA A 188 -2.50 -5.43 4.44
CA ALA A 188 -2.29 -4.92 5.80
C ALA A 188 -1.60 -5.95 6.70
N GLU A 189 -1.97 -7.22 6.58
CA GLU A 189 -1.36 -8.32 7.33
C GLU A 189 0.14 -8.47 7.07
N LYS A 190 0.55 -8.46 5.80
CA LYS A 190 1.96 -8.64 5.43
C LYS A 190 2.83 -7.43 5.77
N ILE A 191 2.22 -6.25 5.83
CA ILE A 191 2.91 -4.99 6.12
C ILE A 191 3.17 -4.84 7.60
N ARG A 192 2.25 -5.27 8.48
CA ARG A 192 2.37 -5.11 9.94
C ARG A 192 3.71 -5.57 10.50
N ASP A 193 4.22 -6.70 10.04
CA ASP A 193 5.49 -7.26 10.51
C ASP A 193 6.73 -6.51 9.97
N LEU A 194 6.55 -5.64 8.97
CA LEU A 194 7.60 -4.88 8.30
C LEU A 194 7.58 -3.39 8.65
N ILE A 195 6.55 -2.90 9.34
CA ILE A 195 6.40 -1.49 9.68
C ILE A 195 7.57 -1.06 10.55
N LYS A 196 8.27 -0.03 10.07
CA LYS A 196 9.21 0.74 10.87
C LYS A 196 8.52 2.02 11.29
N ILE A 197 8.64 2.36 12.57
CA ILE A 197 8.19 3.65 13.08
C ILE A 197 9.29 4.68 12.77
N PHE A 198 8.86 5.90 12.42
CA PHE A 198 9.81 7.00 12.25
C PHE A 198 10.43 7.37 13.61
N LEU A 199 11.74 7.58 13.60
CA LEU A 199 12.51 8.02 14.77
C LEU A 199 12.54 9.55 14.85
#